data_AF-A0A924H3A7-F1
#
_entry.id   AF-A0A924H3A7-F1
#
_cell.length_a   1.000
_cell.length_b   1.000
_cell.length_c   1.000
_cell.angle_alpha   90.00
_cell.angle_beta   90.00
_cell.angle_gamma   90.00
#
_symmetry.space_group_name_H-M   'P 1'
#
loop_
_entity.id
_entity.type
_entity.pdbx_description
1 polymer ?
#
loop_
_entity_poly.entity_id
_entity_poly.type
_entity_poly.pdbx_seq_one_letter_code
_entity_poly.pdbx_strand_id
1 'polypeptide(L)'
;SSRADLLASHIHRHHHWPTWRWWKSLATPTGSDVDAAQLVKAFLPVFRISRSAIDALLQAHREGWTGHFEVLVPTVVARHALRVEDLRANVPCYVDDSQDPNPIIPLQSTMRWRPEVRLQEFASRASGPLLFHPVKQNWAYEADGVRRWPEPQQGAGS
;
A
#
# COMPACT_ATOMS: atom_id res chain seq x y z
N SER A 1 17.67 -3.08 -14.37
CA SER A 1 16.29 -2.73 -13.98
C SER A 1 15.57 -3.99 -13.51
N SER A 2 14.66 -3.90 -12.52
CA SER A 2 13.92 -5.07 -12.04
C SER A 2 12.99 -5.65 -13.12
N ARG A 3 12.84 -6.98 -13.10
CA ARG A 3 11.89 -7.74 -13.93
C ARG A 3 10.53 -7.97 -13.26
N ALA A 4 10.27 -7.35 -12.10
CA ALA A 4 8.99 -7.50 -11.42
C ALA A 4 7.81 -6.95 -12.25
N ASP A 5 6.70 -7.66 -12.24
CA ASP A 5 5.45 -7.22 -12.82
C ASP A 5 4.73 -6.19 -11.98
N LEU A 6 4.96 -6.20 -10.66
CA LEU A 6 4.56 -5.14 -9.74
C LEU A 6 5.75 -4.75 -8.86
N LEU A 7 6.15 -3.48 -8.94
CA LEU A 7 7.07 -2.84 -8.00
C LEU A 7 6.30 -1.83 -7.17
N ALA A 8 6.25 -1.99 -5.85
CA ALA A 8 5.57 -1.08 -4.94
C ALA A 8 6.28 -1.05 -3.57
N SER A 9 5.80 -0.24 -2.62
CA SER A 9 6.33 -0.26 -1.26
C SER A 9 5.50 -1.17 -0.35
N HIS A 10 6.09 -1.59 0.77
CA HIS A 10 5.41 -2.32 1.84
C HIS A 10 4.74 -3.62 1.36
N ILE A 11 5.48 -4.46 0.64
CA ILE A 11 4.99 -5.78 0.24
C ILE A 11 4.90 -6.70 1.44
N HIS A 12 3.68 -7.07 1.84
CA HIS A 12 3.45 -7.99 2.95
C HIS A 12 2.51 -9.12 2.54
N ARG A 13 2.80 -10.33 3.03
CA ARG A 13 1.85 -11.46 3.00
C ARG A 13 0.92 -11.36 4.20
N HIS A 14 -0.25 -11.98 4.12
CA HIS A 14 -1.18 -12.01 5.25
C HIS A 14 -0.54 -12.47 6.57
N HIS A 15 0.33 -13.49 6.54
CA HIS A 15 0.96 -14.01 7.75
C HIS A 15 1.95 -13.03 8.41
N HIS A 16 2.45 -12.00 7.70
CA HIS A 16 3.25 -10.94 8.32
C HIS A 16 2.38 -9.98 9.14
N TRP A 17 1.11 -9.79 8.74
CA TRP A 17 0.21 -8.84 9.37
C TRP A 17 -1.26 -9.27 9.25
N PRO A 18 -1.68 -10.32 9.98
CA PRO A 18 -3.01 -10.91 9.82
C PRO A 18 -4.16 -9.99 10.27
N THR A 19 -3.85 -8.99 11.10
CA THR A 19 -4.84 -8.05 11.66
C THR A 19 -5.15 -6.84 10.76
N TRP A 20 -4.50 -6.71 9.60
CA TRP A 20 -4.72 -5.58 8.72
C TRP A 20 -6.13 -5.58 8.11
N ARG A 21 -6.89 -4.51 8.35
CA ARG A 21 -8.33 -4.42 8.07
C ARG A 21 -8.72 -4.69 6.61
N TRP A 22 -7.86 -4.35 5.67
CA TRP A 22 -8.21 -4.39 4.25
C TRP A 22 -8.18 -5.80 3.65
N TRP A 23 -7.62 -6.81 4.34
CA TRP A 23 -7.72 -8.20 3.89
C TRP A 23 -9.15 -8.63 3.60
N LYS A 24 -10.09 -8.23 4.48
CA LYS A 24 -11.52 -8.58 4.38
C LYS A 24 -12.27 -7.81 3.29
N SER A 25 -11.62 -6.86 2.61
CA SER A 25 -12.26 -6.11 1.53
C SER A 25 -12.22 -6.85 0.19
N LEU A 26 -11.37 -7.86 0.05
CA LEU A 26 -11.24 -8.62 -1.19
C LEU A 26 -12.46 -9.54 -1.34
N ALA A 27 -13.21 -9.36 -2.43
CA ALA A 27 -14.31 -10.22 -2.81
C ALA A 27 -14.00 -10.85 -4.18
N THR A 28 -14.18 -12.17 -4.26
CA THR A 28 -13.94 -12.98 -5.44
C THR A 28 -15.25 -13.59 -5.95
N PRO A 29 -15.36 -13.89 -7.25
CA PRO A 29 -16.51 -14.63 -7.76
C PRO A 29 -16.57 -16.05 -7.16
N THR A 30 -17.77 -16.61 -7.13
CA THR A 30 -18.03 -17.97 -6.63
C THR A 30 -17.10 -18.99 -7.29
N GLY A 31 -16.43 -19.83 -6.50
CA GLY A 31 -15.50 -20.85 -6.97
C GLY A 31 -14.08 -20.33 -7.27
N SER A 32 -13.79 -19.06 -6.98
CA SER A 32 -12.45 -18.47 -7.09
C SER A 32 -11.85 -18.05 -5.76
N ASP A 33 -12.22 -18.75 -4.68
CA ASP A 33 -11.76 -18.42 -3.33
C ASP A 33 -10.24 -18.29 -3.25
N VAL A 34 -9.78 -17.38 -2.38
CA VAL A 34 -8.37 -17.07 -2.15
C VAL A 34 -8.04 -17.39 -0.72
N ASP A 35 -7.11 -18.31 -0.51
CA ASP A 35 -6.64 -18.63 0.83
C ASP A 35 -5.84 -17.46 1.41
N ALA A 36 -5.87 -17.30 2.73
CA ALA A 36 -5.11 -16.25 3.42
C ALA A 36 -3.61 -16.30 3.08
N ALA A 37 -3.04 -17.50 2.86
CA ALA A 37 -1.64 -17.68 2.47
C ALA A 37 -1.31 -17.07 1.08
N GLN A 38 -2.31 -16.89 0.23
CA GLN A 38 -2.16 -16.32 -1.11
C GLN A 38 -2.31 -14.80 -1.13
N LEU A 39 -2.89 -14.21 -0.08
CA LEU A 39 -3.09 -12.77 0.01
C LEU A 39 -1.76 -12.02 0.12
N VAL A 40 -1.66 -10.97 -0.68
CA VAL A 40 -0.54 -10.03 -0.70
C VAL A 40 -1.10 -8.63 -0.56
N LYS A 41 -0.41 -7.77 0.17
CA LYS A 41 -0.66 -6.34 0.16
C LYS A 41 0.56 -5.56 -0.29
N ALA A 42 0.30 -4.35 -0.78
CA ALA A 42 1.28 -3.38 -1.21
C ALA A 42 0.74 -1.98 -0.92
N PHE A 43 1.60 -1.05 -0.55
CA PHE A 43 1.26 0.36 -0.52
C PHE A 43 1.51 0.95 -1.92
N LEU A 44 0.46 1.51 -2.54
CA LEU A 44 0.46 1.85 -3.97
C LEU A 44 0.44 3.37 -4.29
N PRO A 45 1.04 4.29 -3.51
CA PRO A 45 1.12 5.69 -3.92
C PRO A 45 2.11 5.92 -5.07
N VAL A 46 3.17 5.10 -5.16
CA VAL A 46 4.13 5.08 -6.26
C VAL A 46 4.42 3.61 -6.57
N PHE A 47 4.13 3.19 -7.80
CA PHE A 47 4.36 1.82 -8.23
C PHE A 47 4.62 1.75 -9.73
N ARG A 48 5.30 0.67 -10.15
CA ARG A 48 5.40 0.27 -11.57
C ARG A 48 4.63 -1.02 -11.74
N ILE A 49 3.83 -1.09 -12.80
CA ILE A 49 3.10 -2.29 -13.18
C ILE A 49 3.41 -2.66 -14.64
N SER A 50 3.61 -3.96 -14.92
CA SER A 50 3.83 -4.46 -16.28
C SER A 50 2.51 -4.55 -17.05
N ARG A 51 2.61 -4.64 -18.38
CA ARG A 51 1.45 -4.90 -19.24
C ARG A 51 0.74 -6.20 -18.85
N SER A 52 1.50 -7.28 -18.64
CA SER A 52 0.94 -8.58 -18.26
C SER A 52 0.19 -8.53 -16.92
N ALA A 53 0.67 -7.75 -15.95
CA ALA A 53 -0.06 -7.51 -14.72
C ALA A 53 -1.34 -6.70 -14.92
N ILE A 54 -1.34 -5.68 -15.79
CA ILE A 54 -2.56 -4.94 -16.15
C ILE A 54 -3.57 -5.87 -16.82
N ASP A 55 -3.14 -6.71 -17.76
CA ASP A 55 -4.03 -7.65 -18.46
C ASP A 55 -4.66 -8.66 -17.48
N ALA A 56 -3.88 -9.16 -16.52
CA ALA A 56 -4.38 -10.02 -15.44
C ALA A 56 -5.41 -9.31 -14.55
N LEU A 57 -5.15 -8.05 -14.18
CA LEU A 57 -6.10 -7.24 -13.40
C LEU A 57 -7.39 -6.98 -14.16
N LEU A 58 -7.30 -6.66 -15.46
CA LEU A 58 -8.47 -6.43 -16.30
C LEU A 58 -9.32 -7.70 -16.37
N GLN A 59 -8.69 -8.86 -16.52
CA GLN A 59 -9.40 -10.13 -16.53
C GLN A 59 -10.06 -10.43 -15.18
N ALA A 60 -9.34 -10.24 -14.06
CA ALA A 60 -9.91 -10.42 -12.73
C ALA A 60 -11.14 -9.51 -12.48
N HIS A 61 -11.08 -8.24 -12.89
CA HIS A 61 -12.24 -7.35 -12.78
C HIS A 61 -13.42 -7.82 -13.64
N ARG A 62 -13.17 -8.31 -14.86
CA ARG A 62 -14.22 -8.88 -15.72
C ARG A 62 -14.86 -10.12 -15.13
N GLU A 63 -14.10 -10.89 -14.36
CA GLU A 63 -14.57 -12.06 -13.62
C GLU A 63 -15.31 -11.69 -12.32
N GLY A 64 -15.31 -10.41 -11.94
CA GLY A 64 -16.05 -9.91 -10.77
C GLY A 64 -15.22 -9.73 -9.50
N TRP A 65 -13.89 -9.73 -9.59
CA TRP A 65 -13.03 -9.42 -8.45
C TRP A 65 -13.18 -7.95 -8.05
N THR A 66 -13.32 -7.69 -6.75
CA THR A 66 -13.40 -6.33 -6.19
C THR A 66 -12.70 -6.25 -4.84
N GLY A 67 -12.39 -5.04 -4.37
CA GLY A 67 -11.84 -4.82 -3.03
C GLY A 67 -10.89 -3.63 -2.97
N HIS A 68 -10.24 -3.46 -1.81
CA HIS A 68 -9.27 -2.38 -1.63
C HIS A 68 -8.06 -2.62 -2.53
N PHE A 69 -7.63 -1.57 -3.24
CA PHE A 69 -6.61 -1.66 -4.28
C PHE A 69 -5.27 -2.21 -3.75
N GLU A 70 -4.91 -1.85 -2.52
CA GLU A 70 -3.69 -2.33 -1.84
C GLU A 70 -3.69 -3.83 -1.51
N VAL A 71 -4.82 -4.54 -1.66
CA VAL A 71 -4.92 -6.00 -1.52
C VAL A 71 -5.18 -6.64 -2.89
N LEU A 72 -6.16 -6.10 -3.61
CA LEU A 72 -6.64 -6.62 -4.89
C LEU A 72 -5.51 -6.73 -5.91
N VAL A 73 -4.78 -5.63 -6.12
CA VAL A 73 -3.72 -5.57 -7.14
C VAL A 73 -2.61 -6.59 -6.88
N PRO A 74 -1.90 -6.54 -5.74
CA PRO A 74 -0.79 -7.44 -5.49
C PRO A 74 -1.24 -8.91 -5.38
N THR A 75 -2.45 -9.18 -4.87
CA THR A 75 -2.99 -10.55 -4.80
C THR A 75 -3.26 -11.12 -6.19
N VAL A 76 -3.93 -10.37 -7.07
CA VAL A 76 -4.18 -10.83 -8.45
C VAL A 76 -2.86 -11.06 -9.18
N VAL A 77 -1.92 -10.12 -9.11
CA VAL A 77 -0.60 -10.27 -9.76
C VAL A 77 0.10 -11.54 -9.26
N ALA A 78 0.17 -11.75 -7.95
CA ALA A 78 0.80 -12.95 -7.38
C ALA A 78 0.08 -14.26 -7.77
N ARG A 79 -1.27 -14.26 -7.83
CA ARG A 79 -2.07 -15.44 -8.21
C ARG A 79 -1.86 -15.85 -9.67
N HIS A 80 -1.58 -14.90 -10.55
CA HIS A 80 -1.20 -15.17 -11.93
C HIS A 80 0.28 -15.56 -12.11
N ALA A 81 0.97 -15.93 -11.02
CA ALA A 81 2.39 -16.28 -10.99
C ALA A 81 3.33 -15.17 -11.53
N LEU A 82 2.84 -13.92 -11.51
CA LEU A 82 3.62 -12.74 -11.89
C LEU A 82 4.42 -12.22 -10.69
N ARG A 83 5.54 -11.56 -10.96
CA ARG A 83 6.51 -11.21 -9.92
C ARG A 83 6.13 -9.90 -9.21
N VAL A 84 5.85 -9.98 -7.92
CA VAL A 84 5.66 -8.82 -7.03
C VAL A 84 6.94 -8.59 -6.23
N GLU A 85 7.47 -7.37 -6.22
CA GLU A 85 8.63 -7.00 -5.41
C GLU A 85 8.45 -5.66 -4.71
N ASP A 86 9.15 -5.56 -3.59
CA ASP A 86 9.30 -4.31 -2.88
C ASP A 86 10.34 -3.41 -3.57
N LEU A 87 10.03 -2.12 -3.71
CA LEU A 87 10.93 -1.09 -4.22
C LEU A 87 12.27 -1.11 -3.48
N ARG A 88 12.25 -1.32 -2.15
CA ARG A 88 13.45 -1.32 -1.30
C ARG A 88 14.40 -2.48 -1.59
N ALA A 89 13.90 -3.56 -2.21
CA ALA A 89 14.73 -4.69 -2.63
C ALA A 89 15.63 -4.34 -3.83
N ASN A 90 15.33 -3.25 -4.54
CA ASN A 90 16.06 -2.81 -5.72
C ASN A 90 16.85 -1.52 -5.49
N VAL A 91 16.28 -0.57 -4.74
CA VAL A 91 16.91 0.70 -4.38
C VAL A 91 16.46 1.06 -2.97
N PRO A 92 17.36 1.45 -2.04
CA PRO A 92 16.97 1.90 -0.70
C PRO A 92 16.34 3.30 -0.75
N CYS A 93 15.18 3.41 -1.38
CA CYS A 93 14.49 4.67 -1.67
C CYS A 93 13.38 5.00 -0.66
N TYR A 94 13.19 4.21 0.39
CA TYR A 94 12.37 4.59 1.53
C TYR A 94 12.82 3.78 2.76
N VAL A 95 12.47 4.26 3.96
CA VAL A 95 12.90 3.63 5.23
C VAL A 95 11.79 2.76 5.82
N ASP A 96 12.17 1.79 6.63
CA ASP A 96 11.24 0.92 7.39
C ASP A 96 10.34 0.02 6.50
N ASP A 97 9.53 -0.84 7.10
CA ASP A 97 8.54 -1.69 6.42
C ASP A 97 7.10 -1.54 6.98
N SER A 98 6.88 -0.67 7.97
CA SER A 98 5.54 -0.33 8.44
C SER A 98 4.91 0.84 7.66
N GLN A 99 3.72 0.62 7.12
CA GLN A 99 2.88 1.63 6.46
C GLN A 99 2.03 2.43 7.46
N ASP A 100 1.76 1.86 8.64
CA ASP A 100 0.86 2.41 9.64
C ASP A 100 1.60 3.23 10.70
N PRO A 101 0.88 4.11 11.44
CA PRO A 101 1.48 4.95 12.46
C PRO A 101 2.15 4.14 13.56
N ASN A 102 3.48 4.22 13.64
CA ASN A 102 4.26 3.76 14.79
C ASN A 102 4.44 4.93 15.78
N PRO A 103 4.24 4.77 17.10
CA PRO A 103 4.49 5.84 18.07
C PRO A 103 5.94 6.34 18.09
N ILE A 104 6.89 5.54 17.61
CA ILE A 104 8.32 5.86 17.58
C ILE A 104 8.66 6.41 16.20
N ILE A 105 8.94 7.73 16.12
CA ILE A 105 9.26 8.42 14.86
C ILE A 105 10.38 7.71 14.09
N PRO A 106 11.54 7.33 14.68
CA PRO A 106 12.58 6.61 13.94
C PRO A 106 12.13 5.33 13.23
N LEU A 107 11.02 4.71 13.67
CA LEU A 107 10.46 3.47 13.13
C LEU A 107 9.24 3.70 12.22
N GLN A 108 9.04 4.94 11.77
CA GLN A 108 7.99 5.27 10.82
C GLN A 108 8.57 5.29 9.41
N SER A 109 7.93 4.59 8.46
CA SER A 109 8.34 4.64 7.06
C SER A 109 8.24 6.05 6.46
N THR A 110 9.08 6.39 5.48
CA THR A 110 8.88 7.60 4.64
C THR A 110 7.75 7.39 3.63
N MET A 111 7.33 6.15 3.39
CA MET A 111 6.20 5.76 2.56
C MET A 111 5.03 5.27 3.43
N ARG A 112 4.51 6.12 4.32
CA ARG A 112 3.44 5.75 5.27
C ARG A 112 2.11 6.43 4.99
N TRP A 113 1.01 5.83 5.44
CA TRP A 113 -0.33 6.43 5.37
C TRP A 113 -0.46 7.62 6.34
N ARG A 114 -0.01 7.46 7.59
CA ARG A 114 -0.02 8.45 8.68
C ARG A 114 1.06 8.14 9.72
N PRO A 115 1.46 9.11 10.57
CA PRO A 115 1.09 10.53 10.56
C PRO A 115 1.86 11.31 9.48
N GLU A 116 1.62 12.61 9.35
CA GLU A 116 2.39 13.46 8.43
C GLU A 116 3.89 13.46 8.71
N VAL A 117 4.67 13.52 7.64
CA VAL A 117 6.11 13.75 7.70
C VAL A 117 6.36 15.21 8.04
N ARG A 118 6.76 15.47 9.28
CA ARG A 118 7.05 16.85 9.73
C ARG A 118 8.32 17.36 9.08
N LEU A 119 8.45 18.68 8.91
CA LEU A 119 9.66 19.29 8.34
C LEU A 119 10.95 18.87 9.08
N GLN A 120 10.90 18.79 10.41
CA GLN A 120 12.05 18.34 11.22
C GLN A 120 12.44 16.89 10.93
N GLU A 121 11.44 16.02 10.72
CA GLU A 121 11.64 14.62 10.37
C GLU A 121 12.16 14.49 8.93
N PHE A 122 11.61 15.26 8.00
CA PHE A 122 12.10 15.34 6.63
C PHE A 122 13.58 15.75 6.61
N ALA A 123 13.94 16.82 7.34
CA ALA A 123 15.30 17.31 7.45
C ALA A 123 16.25 16.29 8.11
N SER A 124 15.79 15.55 9.13
CA SER A 124 16.63 14.56 9.82
C SER A 124 16.79 13.24 9.05
N ARG A 125 15.86 12.92 8.14
CA ARG A 125 15.90 11.71 7.31
C ARG A 125 16.42 11.94 5.90
N ALA A 126 16.75 13.18 5.51
CA ALA A 126 17.21 13.55 4.18
C ALA A 126 18.62 13.01 3.80
N SER A 127 19.01 11.84 4.30
CA SER A 127 20.21 11.12 3.91
C SER A 127 19.92 10.18 2.73
N GLY A 128 19.88 10.74 1.52
CA GLY A 128 19.78 9.98 0.27
C GLY A 128 18.49 10.21 -0.52
N PRO A 129 18.34 9.54 -1.67
CA PRO A 129 17.21 9.71 -2.59
C PRO A 129 15.95 9.00 -2.09
N LEU A 130 15.39 9.48 -0.98
CA LEU A 130 14.19 8.92 -0.37
C LEU A 130 12.91 9.45 -1.04
N LEU A 131 11.98 8.54 -1.28
CA LEU A 131 10.58 8.80 -1.58
C LEU A 131 9.84 9.07 -0.27
N PHE A 132 8.96 10.07 -0.34
CA PHE A 132 8.06 10.44 0.74
C PHE A 132 6.62 10.38 0.23
N HIS A 133 5.77 9.64 0.92
CA HIS A 133 4.34 9.69 0.66
C HIS A 133 3.74 10.95 1.31
N PRO A 134 3.10 11.85 0.54
CA PRO A 134 2.45 13.02 1.11
C PRO A 134 1.22 12.57 1.90
N VAL A 135 1.32 12.64 3.23
CA VAL A 135 0.19 12.32 4.10
C VAL A 135 -0.75 13.50 4.13
N LYS A 136 -1.97 13.28 3.64
CA LYS A 136 -3.03 14.29 3.70
C LYS A 136 -3.44 14.50 5.16
N GLN A 137 -3.39 15.75 5.61
CA GLN A 137 -4.12 16.10 6.83
C GLN A 137 -5.62 15.86 6.60
N ASN A 138 -6.38 15.79 7.68
CA ASN A 138 -7.84 15.78 7.61
C ASN A 138 -8.39 17.16 7.21
N TRP A 139 -7.72 17.89 6.33
CA TRP A 139 -8.20 19.13 5.76
C TRP A 139 -7.68 19.36 4.34
N ALA A 140 -8.41 20.18 3.58
CA ALA A 140 -8.01 20.67 2.28
C ALA A 140 -8.38 22.15 2.17
N TYR A 141 -7.62 22.89 1.37
CA TYR A 141 -8.01 24.24 0.96
C TYR A 141 -8.92 24.10 -0.27
N GLU A 142 -10.19 24.44 -0.11
CA GLU A 142 -11.16 24.59 -1.20
C GLU A 142 -11.30 26.08 -1.56
N ALA A 143 -12.01 26.39 -2.65
CA ALA A 143 -12.08 27.76 -3.18
C ALA A 143 -12.66 28.79 -2.19
N ASP A 144 -13.40 28.33 -1.19
CA ASP A 144 -14.07 29.12 -0.15
C ASP A 144 -13.41 29.02 1.24
N GLY A 145 -12.30 28.28 1.37
CA GLY A 145 -11.51 28.21 2.61
C GLY A 145 -11.03 26.80 2.97
N VAL A 146 -10.67 26.62 4.25
CA VAL A 146 -10.15 25.34 4.76
C VAL A 146 -11.29 24.43 5.19
N ARG A 147 -11.52 23.33 4.46
CA ARG A 147 -12.44 22.27 4.85
C ARG A 147 -11.71 21.25 5.70
N ARG A 148 -12.23 20.94 6.90
CA ARG A 148 -11.69 19.88 7.78
C ARG A 148 -12.66 18.71 7.88
N TRP A 149 -12.14 17.49 7.74
CA TRP A 149 -12.85 16.24 8.00
C TRP A 149 -12.54 15.74 9.42
N PRO A 150 -13.44 14.97 10.04
CA PRO A 150 -13.11 14.22 11.24
C PRO A 150 -11.87 13.36 10.99
N GLU A 151 -11.05 13.18 12.04
CA GLU A 151 -10.03 12.13 11.99
C GLU A 151 -10.73 10.81 11.63
N PRO A 152 -10.21 10.03 10.65
CA PRO A 152 -10.77 8.73 10.37
C PRO A 152 -10.80 7.95 11.68
N GLN A 153 -11.99 7.53 12.12
CA GLN A 153 -12.07 6.62 13.25
C GLN A 153 -11.19 5.42 12.90
N GLN A 154 -10.12 5.21 13.68
CA GLN A 154 -9.50 3.91 13.74
C GLN A 154 -10.61 3.02 14.26
N GLY A 155 -11.26 2.28 13.36
CA GLY A 155 -12.34 1.38 13.74
C GLY A 155 -11.83 0.54 14.90
N ALA A 156 -12.46 0.68 16.06
CA ALA A 156 -12.20 -0.18 17.19
C ALA A 156 -12.28 -1.62 16.67
N GLY A 157 -11.25 -2.40 16.96
CA GLY A 157 -11.29 -3.83 16.67
C GLY A 157 -12.38 -4.47 17.52
N SER A 158 -13.57 -4.62 16.95
CA SER A 158 -14.63 -5.59 17.24
C SER A 158 -15.89 -5.19 16.48
#